data_AF-A0A367IXI5-F1
#
_entry.id   AF-A0A367IXI5-F1
#
_cell.length_a   1.000
_cell.length_b   1.000
_cell.length_c   1.000
_cell.angle_alpha   90.00
_cell.angle_beta   90.00
_cell.angle_gamma   90.00
#
_symmetry.space_group_name_H-M   'P 1'
#
loop_
_entity.id
_entity.type
_entity.pdbx_description
1 polymer ?
#
loop_
_entity_poly.entity_id
_entity_poly.type
_entity_poly.pdbx_seq_one_letter_code
_entity_poly.pdbx_strand_id
1 'polypeptide(L)'
;NQPPQAVLSVLQTISNFSSGPNEFIEVLLNADLLNNIWWYLSPDTHHQLRRNAMLTISNLAAGHEQIVRKVVHNENIMQYVIAHLHIPGHIYHQDTHKWVASINASNPESTEEWRIVKESLWVLSNITTLADNDCICALLRNYTNMIQLLSRLLHYPRLPEPICLKVVDVLLRIVDRTNKISELTPPVEPSPRNSYAEEMINEGVMPELNYLCLQIESQELMAQVELLHAALLASSPMSSQASGLASAFGLPTFGNQLSGPNVRRIVHGYEDGDVRLIEDAINSIKIGHS
;
A
#
# COMPACT_ATOMS: atom_id res chain seq x y z
N ASN A 1 -25.16 0.73 17.82
CA ASN A 1 -24.85 -0.29 16.80
C ASN A 1 -23.49 -0.94 17.10
N GLN A 2 -23.43 -1.85 18.08
CA GLN A 2 -22.22 -2.63 18.33
C GLN A 2 -22.19 -3.86 17.41
N PRO A 3 -21.03 -4.29 16.91
CA PRO A 3 -20.94 -5.53 16.14
C PRO A 3 -21.27 -6.72 17.07
N PRO A 4 -21.79 -7.83 16.54
CA PRO A 4 -21.93 -9.05 17.34
C PRO A 4 -20.56 -9.45 17.89
N GLN A 5 -20.39 -9.41 19.21
CA GLN A 5 -19.09 -9.64 19.87
C GLN A 5 -18.43 -10.95 19.41
N ALA A 6 -19.23 -11.99 19.18
CA ALA A 6 -18.76 -13.28 18.68
C ALA A 6 -18.07 -13.16 17.30
N VAL A 7 -18.64 -12.40 16.36
CA VAL A 7 -18.07 -12.22 15.01
C VAL A 7 -16.77 -11.43 15.08
N LEU A 8 -16.73 -10.40 15.91
CA LEU A 8 -15.51 -9.61 16.11
C LEU A 8 -14.37 -10.47 16.67
N SER A 9 -14.64 -11.30 17.68
CA SER A 9 -13.64 -12.21 18.24
C SER A 9 -13.12 -13.22 17.22
N VAL A 10 -14.00 -13.77 16.37
CA VAL A 10 -13.59 -14.68 15.28
C VAL A 10 -12.66 -13.97 14.29
N LEU A 11 -13.01 -12.76 13.83
CA LEU A 11 -12.16 -12.01 12.91
C LEU A 11 -10.81 -11.63 13.52
N GLN A 12 -10.77 -11.28 14.81
CA GLN A 12 -9.52 -11.04 15.52
C GLN A 12 -8.63 -12.28 15.56
N THR A 13 -9.21 -13.45 15.84
CA THR A 13 -8.48 -14.73 15.80
C THR A 13 -7.93 -15.02 14.40
N ILE A 14 -8.74 -14.83 13.36
CA ILE A 14 -8.31 -15.02 11.97
C ILE A 14 -7.17 -14.06 11.61
N SER A 15 -7.30 -12.78 11.98
CA SER A 15 -6.27 -11.77 11.73
C SER A 15 -4.95 -12.16 12.39
N ASN A 16 -4.99 -12.61 13.65
CA ASN A 16 -3.79 -13.04 14.36
C ASN A 16 -3.19 -14.30 13.73
N PHE A 17 -4.01 -15.26 13.30
CA PHE A 17 -3.53 -16.46 12.62
C PHE A 17 -2.89 -16.12 11.26
N SER A 18 -3.46 -15.16 10.53
CA SER A 18 -2.92 -14.71 9.24
C SER A 18 -1.57 -13.99 9.34
N SER A 19 -1.22 -13.47 10.52
CA SER A 19 0.11 -12.89 10.76
C SER A 19 1.22 -13.91 11.03
N GLY A 20 0.85 -15.18 11.28
CA GLY A 20 1.79 -16.29 11.47
C GLY A 20 2.46 -16.74 10.16
N PRO A 21 3.19 -17.86 10.16
CA PRO A 21 3.86 -18.42 8.98
C PRO A 21 2.93 -18.72 7.78
N ASN A 22 3.52 -18.91 6.59
CA ASN A 22 2.73 -19.14 5.35
C ASN A 22 1.84 -20.38 5.44
N GLU A 23 2.28 -21.41 6.15
CA GLU A 23 1.54 -22.67 6.36
C GLU A 23 0.20 -22.40 7.04
N PHE A 24 0.14 -21.41 7.95
CA PHE A 24 -1.09 -21.02 8.63
C PHE A 24 -2.03 -20.27 7.67
N ILE A 25 -1.46 -19.38 6.85
CA ILE A 25 -2.21 -18.69 5.80
C ILE A 25 -2.80 -19.70 4.81
N GLU A 26 -2.04 -20.71 4.39
CA GLU A 26 -2.54 -21.73 3.47
C GLU A 26 -3.71 -22.52 4.04
N VAL A 27 -3.69 -22.84 5.33
CA VAL A 27 -4.84 -23.47 6.01
C VAL A 27 -6.09 -22.58 5.92
N LEU A 28 -5.96 -21.27 6.17
CA LEU A 28 -7.07 -20.33 6.03
C LEU A 28 -7.60 -20.26 4.59
N LEU A 29 -6.70 -20.22 3.61
CA LEU A 29 -7.08 -20.17 2.20
C LEU A 29 -7.76 -21.46 1.74
N ASN A 30 -7.31 -22.62 2.23
CA ASN A 30 -7.94 -23.90 1.97
C ASN A 30 -9.33 -24.02 2.61
N ALA A 31 -9.58 -23.25 3.69
CA ALA A 31 -10.89 -23.09 4.30
C ALA A 31 -11.77 -22.02 3.61
N ASP A 32 -11.41 -21.62 2.40
CA ASP A 32 -12.15 -20.67 1.56
C ASP A 32 -12.30 -19.26 2.19
N LEU A 33 -11.28 -18.81 2.94
CA LEU A 33 -11.33 -17.53 3.66
C LEU A 33 -11.68 -16.35 2.74
N LEU A 34 -11.06 -16.26 1.55
CA LEU A 34 -11.24 -15.10 0.67
C LEU A 34 -12.68 -14.91 0.20
N ASN A 35 -13.43 -15.99 -0.02
CA ASN A 35 -14.84 -15.94 -0.44
C ASN A 35 -15.80 -15.60 0.70
N ASN A 36 -15.34 -15.67 1.95
CA ASN A 36 -16.16 -15.40 3.14
C ASN A 36 -15.81 -14.07 3.81
N ILE A 37 -14.55 -13.64 3.76
CA ILE A 37 -14.10 -12.44 4.49
C ILE A 37 -14.47 -11.13 3.77
N TRP A 38 -14.63 -11.15 2.44
CA TRP A 38 -14.82 -9.94 1.65
C TRP A 38 -16.07 -9.14 2.04
N TRP A 39 -17.15 -9.81 2.49
CA TRP A 39 -18.37 -9.16 2.96
C TRP A 39 -18.10 -8.15 4.07
N TYR A 40 -17.14 -8.46 4.94
CA TYR A 40 -16.76 -7.60 6.05
C TYR A 40 -15.93 -6.40 5.62
N LEU A 41 -15.44 -6.36 4.37
CA LEU A 41 -14.74 -5.19 3.82
C LEU A 41 -15.70 -4.11 3.32
N SER A 42 -17.00 -4.38 3.20
CA SER A 42 -17.97 -3.40 2.72
C SER A 42 -18.01 -2.13 3.57
N PRO A 43 -18.04 -0.92 3.00
CA PRO A 43 -18.13 0.35 3.74
C PRO A 43 -19.28 0.41 4.75
N ASP A 44 -20.39 -0.29 4.49
CA ASP A 44 -21.55 -0.35 5.38
C ASP A 44 -21.33 -1.22 6.62
N THR A 45 -20.28 -2.04 6.64
CA THR A 45 -19.92 -2.88 7.78
C THR A 45 -19.34 -2.02 8.91
N HIS A 46 -19.62 -2.41 10.16
CA HIS A 46 -19.06 -1.75 11.34
C HIS A 46 -17.53 -1.64 11.27
N HIS A 47 -16.97 -0.46 11.52
CA HIS A 47 -15.54 -0.14 11.32
C HIS A 47 -14.59 -1.15 11.98
N GLN A 48 -14.89 -1.66 13.18
CA GLN A 48 -14.06 -2.67 13.84
C GLN A 48 -13.98 -3.99 13.03
N LEU A 49 -15.09 -4.45 12.46
CA LEU A 49 -15.10 -5.67 11.65
C LEU A 49 -14.35 -5.42 10.33
N ARG A 50 -14.60 -4.27 9.68
CA ARG A 50 -13.87 -3.84 8.47
C ARG A 50 -12.37 -3.80 8.69
N ARG A 51 -11.93 -3.17 9.78
CA ARG A 51 -10.50 -3.04 10.10
C ARG A 51 -9.84 -4.40 10.27
N ASN A 52 -10.46 -5.32 11.01
CA ASN A 52 -9.91 -6.67 11.22
C ASN A 52 -9.88 -7.48 9.92
N ALA A 53 -10.92 -7.34 9.09
CA ALA A 53 -10.96 -7.96 7.77
C ALA A 53 -9.84 -7.41 6.87
N MET A 54 -9.68 -6.09 6.79
CA MET A 54 -8.64 -5.45 5.96
C MET A 54 -7.23 -5.79 6.45
N LEU A 55 -7.01 -5.82 7.77
CA LEU A 55 -5.74 -6.27 8.35
C LEU A 55 -5.42 -7.72 8.00
N THR A 56 -6.43 -8.61 8.03
CA THR A 56 -6.27 -9.99 7.57
C THR A 56 -5.82 -10.01 6.10
N ILE A 57 -6.44 -9.22 5.23
CA ILE A 57 -6.02 -9.12 3.82
C ILE A 57 -4.60 -8.56 3.69
N SER A 58 -4.22 -7.57 4.49
CA SER A 58 -2.86 -7.03 4.49
C SER A 58 -1.82 -8.09 4.88
N ASN A 59 -2.14 -8.95 5.85
CA ASN A 59 -1.28 -10.06 6.26
C ASN A 59 -1.17 -11.14 5.19
N LEU A 60 -2.27 -11.48 4.52
CA LEU A 60 -2.25 -12.36 3.36
C LEU A 60 -1.38 -11.77 2.24
N ALA A 61 -1.49 -10.46 1.97
CA ALA A 61 -0.65 -9.78 0.99
C ALA A 61 0.84 -9.73 1.38
N ALA A 62 1.20 -9.95 2.65
CA ALA A 62 2.56 -10.17 3.12
C ALA A 62 3.00 -11.67 3.07
N GLY A 63 2.21 -12.51 2.40
CA GLY A 63 2.49 -13.91 2.09
C GLY A 63 3.64 -14.08 1.07
N HIS A 64 3.99 -15.33 0.76
CA HIS A 64 4.80 -15.59 -0.43
C HIS A 64 3.99 -15.31 -1.72
N GLU A 65 4.68 -15.24 -2.85
CA GLU A 65 4.13 -14.88 -4.17
C GLU A 65 2.79 -15.57 -4.51
N GLN A 66 2.64 -16.88 -4.31
CA GLN A 66 1.39 -17.58 -4.60
C GLN A 66 0.18 -17.14 -3.74
N ILE A 67 0.40 -16.71 -2.49
CA ILE A 67 -0.65 -16.14 -1.64
C ILE A 67 -1.02 -14.77 -2.17
N VAL A 68 -0.03 -13.93 -2.47
CA VAL A 68 -0.25 -12.59 -3.03
C VAL A 68 -1.04 -12.68 -4.33
N ARG A 69 -0.70 -13.62 -5.21
CA ARG A 69 -1.43 -13.91 -6.44
C ARG A 69 -2.91 -14.22 -6.18
N LYS A 70 -3.23 -15.04 -5.18
CA LYS A 70 -4.63 -15.34 -4.78
C LYS A 70 -5.39 -14.09 -4.32
N VAL A 71 -4.72 -13.18 -3.60
CA VAL A 71 -5.32 -11.90 -3.17
C VAL A 71 -5.59 -11.00 -4.37
N VAL A 72 -4.59 -10.78 -5.25
CA VAL A 72 -4.70 -9.91 -6.43
C VAL A 72 -5.79 -10.37 -7.40
N HIS A 73 -5.93 -11.69 -7.60
CA HIS A 73 -6.93 -12.26 -8.52
C HIS A 73 -8.33 -12.42 -7.89
N ASN A 74 -8.51 -12.09 -6.61
CA ASN A 74 -9.83 -12.05 -6.02
C ASN A 74 -10.45 -10.65 -6.22
N GLU A 75 -11.34 -10.54 -7.21
CA GLU A 75 -11.97 -9.27 -7.60
C GLU A 75 -12.72 -8.61 -6.45
N ASN A 76 -13.50 -9.37 -5.66
CA ASN A 76 -14.26 -8.81 -4.54
C ASN A 76 -13.32 -8.16 -3.52
N ILE A 77 -12.24 -8.84 -3.14
CA ILE A 77 -11.27 -8.32 -2.19
C ILE A 77 -10.65 -7.03 -2.72
N MET A 78 -10.11 -7.07 -3.94
CA MET A 78 -9.38 -5.94 -4.49
C MET A 78 -10.28 -4.74 -4.81
N GLN A 79 -11.53 -4.95 -5.24
CA GLN A 79 -12.51 -3.87 -5.38
C GLN A 79 -12.72 -3.13 -4.06
N TYR A 80 -12.85 -3.84 -2.94
CA TYR A 80 -13.00 -3.19 -1.63
C TYR A 80 -11.70 -2.53 -1.16
N VAL A 81 -10.52 -3.13 -1.38
CA VAL A 81 -9.23 -2.49 -1.08
C VAL A 81 -9.13 -1.13 -1.79
N ILE A 82 -9.46 -1.09 -3.08
CA ILE A 82 -9.44 0.15 -3.88
C ILE A 82 -10.54 1.12 -3.43
N ALA A 83 -11.73 0.62 -3.08
CA ALA A 83 -12.84 1.46 -2.62
C ALA A 83 -12.52 2.19 -1.30
N HIS A 84 -11.63 1.67 -0.46
CA HIS A 84 -11.16 2.32 0.78
C HIS A 84 -10.02 3.33 0.57
N LEU A 85 -9.59 3.59 -0.67
CA LEU A 85 -8.64 4.66 -1.00
C LEU A 85 -9.34 6.02 -1.12
N HIS A 86 -9.91 6.49 0.00
CA HIS A 86 -10.56 7.80 0.07
C HIS A 86 -10.32 8.48 1.41
N ILE A 87 -10.62 9.78 1.49
CA ILE A 87 -10.61 10.51 2.75
C ILE A 87 -11.92 10.18 3.49
N PRO A 88 -11.86 9.64 4.73
CA PRO A 88 -13.05 9.31 5.51
C PRO A 88 -14.03 10.48 5.63
N GLY A 89 -15.31 10.23 5.38
CA GLY A 89 -16.37 11.23 5.50
C GLY A 89 -16.26 12.43 4.55
N HIS A 90 -15.43 12.37 3.52
CA HIS A 90 -15.31 13.40 2.50
C HIS A 90 -15.65 12.87 1.11
N ILE A 91 -16.04 13.78 0.22
CA ILE A 91 -16.29 13.52 -1.20
C ILE A 91 -15.24 14.30 -1.98
N TYR A 92 -14.62 13.65 -2.96
CA TYR A 92 -13.65 14.30 -3.84
C TYR A 92 -14.35 14.97 -5.01
N HIS A 93 -14.12 16.27 -5.18
CA HIS A 93 -14.61 17.04 -6.32
C HIS A 93 -13.52 17.17 -7.38
N GLN A 94 -13.65 16.41 -8.47
CA GLN A 94 -12.66 16.38 -9.55
C GLN A 94 -12.41 17.77 -10.15
N ASP A 95 -13.45 18.57 -10.40
CA ASP A 95 -13.33 19.89 -11.05
C ASP A 95 -12.47 20.88 -10.26
N THR A 96 -12.38 20.71 -8.94
CA THR A 96 -11.66 21.62 -8.03
C THR A 96 -10.45 20.97 -7.38
N HIS A 97 -10.20 19.69 -7.66
CA HIS A 97 -9.19 18.85 -7.02
C HIS A 97 -9.20 18.92 -5.48
N LYS A 98 -10.40 18.97 -4.88
CA LYS A 98 -10.56 19.16 -3.43
C LYS A 98 -11.47 18.14 -2.79
N TRP A 99 -11.13 17.77 -1.56
CA TRP A 99 -12.01 17.03 -0.66
C TRP A 99 -12.93 17.99 0.09
N VAL A 100 -14.21 17.66 0.09
CA VAL A 100 -15.24 18.40 0.81
C VAL A 100 -15.93 17.46 1.79
N ALA A 101 -16.11 17.90 3.03
CA ALA A 101 -16.79 17.11 4.05
C ALA A 101 -18.21 16.76 3.59
N SER A 102 -18.57 15.49 3.69
CA SER A 102 -19.92 15.03 3.39
C SER A 102 -20.86 15.40 4.53
N ILE A 103 -21.98 16.04 4.20
CA ILE A 103 -23.02 16.45 5.16
C ILE A 103 -23.60 15.23 5.91
N ASN A 104 -23.54 14.05 5.29
CA ASN A 104 -24.05 12.80 5.85
C ASN A 104 -23.00 12.02 6.66
N ALA A 105 -21.74 12.47 6.72
CA ALA A 105 -20.69 11.78 7.45
C ALA A 105 -20.90 11.96 8.96
N SER A 106 -21.21 10.86 9.65
CA SER A 106 -21.46 10.88 11.10
C SER A 106 -20.21 11.26 11.91
N ASN A 107 -19.01 11.05 11.36
CA ASN A 107 -17.75 11.49 11.93
C ASN A 107 -16.63 11.51 10.86
N PRO A 108 -16.37 12.64 10.17
CA PRO A 108 -15.40 12.74 9.08
C PRO A 108 -13.94 12.57 9.51
N GLU A 109 -13.64 12.61 10.81
CA GLU A 109 -12.27 12.44 11.36
C GLU A 109 -12.15 11.18 12.23
N SER A 110 -13.02 10.18 12.02
CA SER A 110 -12.95 8.92 12.75
C SER A 110 -11.57 8.27 12.59
N THR A 111 -10.83 8.17 13.71
CA THR A 111 -9.53 7.49 13.77
C THR A 111 -9.62 6.04 13.27
N GLU A 112 -10.75 5.37 13.49
CA GLU A 112 -10.98 4.00 13.02
C GLU A 112 -11.12 3.92 11.49
N GLU A 113 -11.73 4.91 10.86
CA GLU A 113 -11.82 4.95 9.39
C GLU A 113 -10.44 5.20 8.77
N TRP A 114 -9.65 6.10 9.35
CA TRP A 114 -8.26 6.28 8.93
C TRP A 114 -7.41 5.02 9.09
N ARG A 115 -7.65 4.22 10.13
CA ARG A 115 -7.01 2.91 10.28
C ARG A 115 -7.37 1.98 9.13
N ILE A 116 -8.62 1.96 8.67
CA ILE A 116 -9.04 1.13 7.51
C ILE A 116 -8.35 1.60 6.21
N VAL A 117 -8.27 2.92 5.98
CA VAL A 117 -7.52 3.48 4.84
C VAL A 117 -6.06 3.06 4.90
N LYS A 118 -5.42 3.19 6.08
CA LYS A 118 -4.05 2.71 6.32
C LYS A 118 -3.92 1.24 5.96
N GLU A 119 -4.76 0.36 6.51
CA GLU A 119 -4.73 -1.08 6.22
C GLU A 119 -4.87 -1.39 4.73
N SER A 120 -5.70 -0.64 4.00
CA SER A 120 -5.88 -0.79 2.55
C SER A 120 -4.61 -0.42 1.78
N LEU A 121 -3.95 0.68 2.15
CA LEU A 121 -2.67 1.06 1.57
C LEU A 121 -1.56 0.04 1.90
N TRP A 122 -1.63 -0.59 3.07
CA TRP A 122 -0.74 -1.67 3.44
C TRP A 122 -0.93 -2.93 2.58
N VAL A 123 -2.17 -3.27 2.21
CA VAL A 123 -2.41 -4.33 1.22
C VAL A 123 -1.66 -4.02 -0.08
N LEU A 124 -1.82 -2.80 -0.61
CA LEU A 124 -1.17 -2.38 -1.86
C LEU A 124 0.36 -2.32 -1.73
N SER A 125 0.90 -1.84 -0.61
CA SER A 125 2.34 -1.82 -0.35
C SER A 125 2.93 -3.23 -0.35
N ASN A 126 2.25 -4.18 0.30
CA ASN A 126 2.70 -5.57 0.35
C ASN A 126 2.63 -6.23 -1.04
N ILE A 127 1.53 -6.04 -1.78
CA ILE A 127 1.39 -6.53 -3.15
C ILE A 127 2.49 -5.95 -4.04
N THR A 128 2.67 -4.63 -4.04
CA THR A 128 3.68 -3.95 -4.88
C THR A 128 5.12 -4.32 -4.54
N THR A 129 5.36 -4.86 -3.35
CA THR A 129 6.68 -5.39 -2.95
C THR A 129 6.88 -6.84 -3.37
N LEU A 130 5.92 -7.71 -3.05
CA LEU A 130 6.09 -9.17 -3.03
C LEU A 130 5.52 -9.88 -4.25
N ALA A 131 4.65 -9.22 -5.02
CA ALA A 131 4.07 -9.82 -6.20
C ALA A 131 5.12 -10.02 -7.31
N ASP A 132 4.92 -11.08 -8.10
CA ASP A 132 5.61 -11.24 -9.37
C ASP A 132 5.18 -10.18 -10.40
N ASN A 133 5.95 -10.09 -11.49
CA ASN A 133 5.72 -9.09 -12.53
C ASN A 133 4.34 -9.22 -13.20
N ASP A 134 3.83 -10.45 -13.36
CA ASP A 134 2.53 -10.70 -13.99
C ASP A 134 1.39 -10.19 -13.10
N CYS A 135 1.48 -10.43 -11.79
CA CYS A 135 0.54 -9.95 -10.79
C CYS A 135 0.54 -8.42 -10.68
N ILE A 136 1.72 -7.77 -10.74
CA ILE A 136 1.81 -6.30 -10.79
C ILE A 136 1.12 -5.76 -12.05
N CYS A 137 1.40 -6.37 -13.20
CA CYS A 137 0.74 -5.98 -14.46
C CYS A 137 -0.77 -6.18 -14.41
N ALA A 138 -1.24 -7.30 -13.86
CA ALA A 138 -2.65 -7.60 -13.70
C ALA A 138 -3.35 -6.60 -12.76
N LEU A 139 -2.74 -6.29 -11.61
CA LEU A 139 -3.23 -5.27 -10.68
C LEU A 139 -3.43 -3.92 -11.38
N LEU A 140 -2.38 -3.43 -12.04
CA LEU A 140 -2.40 -2.11 -12.67
C LEU A 140 -3.35 -2.03 -13.87
N ARG A 141 -3.53 -3.13 -14.63
CA ARG A 141 -4.48 -3.21 -15.74
C ARG A 141 -5.93 -3.30 -15.28
N ASN A 142 -6.21 -4.01 -14.19
CA ASN A 142 -7.58 -4.20 -13.70
C ASN A 142 -8.07 -2.99 -12.89
N TYR A 143 -7.16 -2.25 -12.27
CA TYR A 143 -7.47 -1.08 -11.43
C TYR A 143 -6.79 0.17 -11.99
N THR A 144 -7.17 0.55 -13.22
CA THR A 144 -6.52 1.63 -13.99
C THR A 144 -6.58 3.01 -13.34
N ASN A 145 -7.49 3.23 -12.39
CA ASN A 145 -7.63 4.49 -11.66
C ASN A 145 -6.84 4.51 -10.33
N MET A 146 -6.07 3.47 -10.01
CA MET A 146 -5.39 3.35 -8.72
C MET A 146 -4.40 4.51 -8.48
N ILE A 147 -3.64 4.93 -9.49
CA ILE A 147 -2.70 6.06 -9.37
C ILE A 147 -3.46 7.35 -9.09
N GLN A 148 -4.54 7.61 -9.82
CA GLN A 148 -5.41 8.76 -9.56
C GLN A 148 -5.97 8.73 -8.14
N LEU A 149 -6.47 7.59 -7.66
CA LEU A 149 -7.01 7.47 -6.30
C LEU A 149 -5.95 7.74 -5.22
N LEU A 150 -4.73 7.20 -5.40
CA LEU A 150 -3.60 7.48 -4.51
C LEU A 150 -3.22 8.97 -4.54
N SER A 151 -3.16 9.59 -5.72
CA SER A 151 -2.88 11.02 -5.86
C SER A 151 -3.95 11.87 -5.18
N ARG A 152 -5.23 11.52 -5.32
CA ARG A 152 -6.34 12.23 -4.66
C ARG A 152 -6.17 12.29 -3.15
N LEU A 153 -5.65 11.25 -2.49
CA LEU A 153 -5.40 11.29 -1.05
C LEU A 153 -4.41 12.42 -0.67
N LEU A 154 -3.41 12.68 -1.51
CA LEU A 154 -2.40 13.72 -1.28
C LEU A 154 -2.98 15.14 -1.35
N HIS A 155 -4.10 15.33 -2.06
CA HIS A 155 -4.80 16.61 -2.14
C HIS A 155 -5.55 16.99 -0.85
N TYR A 156 -5.46 16.17 0.21
CA TYR A 156 -6.06 16.50 1.50
C TYR A 156 -5.03 17.22 2.40
N PRO A 157 -5.22 18.51 2.71
CA PRO A 157 -4.19 19.30 3.42
C PRO A 157 -3.85 18.81 4.83
N ARG A 158 -4.76 18.03 5.43
CA ARG A 158 -4.61 17.45 6.77
C ARG A 158 -4.40 15.94 6.71
N LEU A 159 -3.81 15.43 5.63
CA LEU A 159 -3.52 14.01 5.49
C LEU A 159 -2.62 13.55 6.65
N PRO A 160 -3.04 12.55 7.44
CA PRO A 160 -2.20 12.07 8.53
C PRO A 160 -0.87 11.53 8.00
N GLU A 161 0.24 11.87 8.66
CA GLU A 161 1.59 11.46 8.26
C GLU A 161 1.71 9.96 7.96
N PRO A 162 1.18 9.02 8.79
CA PRO A 162 1.29 7.59 8.50
C PRO A 162 0.58 7.17 7.20
N ILE A 163 -0.45 7.91 6.79
CA ILE A 163 -1.16 7.69 5.53
C ILE A 163 -0.32 8.23 4.38
N CYS A 164 0.19 9.47 4.52
CA CYS A 164 1.04 10.11 3.52
C CYS A 164 2.27 9.25 3.20
N LEU A 165 3.02 8.82 4.22
CA LEU A 165 4.16 7.90 4.08
C LEU A 165 3.76 6.65 3.31
N LYS A 166 2.62 6.03 3.66
CA LYS A 166 2.20 4.79 3.00
C LYS A 166 1.72 5.01 1.55
N VAL A 167 1.16 6.18 1.21
CA VAL A 167 0.85 6.54 -0.18
C VAL A 167 2.14 6.68 -0.99
N VAL A 168 3.13 7.42 -0.48
CA VAL A 168 4.45 7.58 -1.14
C VAL A 168 5.15 6.23 -1.32
N ASP A 169 5.13 5.39 -0.30
CA ASP A 169 5.67 4.02 -0.28
C ASP A 169 5.08 3.13 -1.40
N VAL A 170 3.77 3.23 -1.64
CA VAL A 170 3.07 2.51 -2.72
C VAL A 170 3.42 3.08 -4.10
N LEU A 171 3.36 4.41 -4.26
CA LEU A 171 3.68 5.08 -5.53
C LEU A 171 5.13 4.79 -5.95
N LEU A 172 6.07 4.90 -5.03
CA LEU A 172 7.49 4.61 -5.25
C LEU A 172 7.71 3.17 -5.72
N ARG A 173 7.06 2.19 -5.07
CA ARG A 173 7.14 0.78 -5.47
C ARG A 173 6.54 0.54 -6.85
N ILE A 174 5.41 1.18 -7.17
CA ILE A 174 4.82 1.03 -8.51
C ILE A 174 5.81 1.53 -9.57
N VAL A 175 6.39 2.72 -9.41
CA VAL A 175 7.35 3.28 -10.38
C VAL A 175 8.58 2.37 -10.50
N ASP A 176 9.20 1.99 -9.37
CA ASP A 176 10.38 1.13 -9.35
C ASP A 176 10.12 -0.22 -10.03
N ARG A 177 9.00 -0.89 -9.69
CA ARG A 177 8.65 -2.18 -10.29
C ARG A 177 8.37 -2.07 -11.78
N THR A 178 7.64 -1.03 -12.20
CA THR A 178 7.27 -0.87 -13.61
C THR A 178 8.44 -0.44 -14.49
N ASN A 179 9.42 0.28 -13.93
CA ASN A 179 10.71 0.50 -14.59
C ASN A 179 11.45 -0.81 -14.82
N LYS A 180 11.61 -1.63 -13.77
CA LYS A 180 12.28 -2.94 -13.86
C LYS A 180 11.60 -3.89 -14.86
N ILE A 181 10.26 -3.92 -14.89
CA ILE A 181 9.50 -4.72 -15.86
C ILE A 181 9.77 -4.24 -17.30
N SER A 182 9.85 -2.93 -17.50
CA SER A 182 10.13 -2.33 -18.81
C SER A 182 11.54 -2.69 -19.30
N GLU A 183 12.54 -2.73 -18.40
CA GLU A 183 13.92 -3.12 -18.70
C GLU A 183 14.05 -4.60 -19.12
N LEU A 184 13.19 -5.48 -18.60
CA LEU A 184 13.17 -6.91 -18.94
C LEU A 184 12.50 -7.19 -20.29
N THR A 185 11.78 -6.22 -20.84
CA THR A 185 11.10 -6.36 -22.13
C THR A 185 12.05 -5.90 -23.24
N PRO A 186 12.22 -6.65 -24.35
CA PRO A 186 13.14 -6.27 -25.41
C PRO A 186 12.85 -4.84 -25.90
N PRO A 187 13.89 -4.02 -26.14
CA PRO A 187 13.72 -2.62 -26.46
C PRO A 187 12.95 -2.47 -27.78
N VAL A 188 11.71 -2.00 -27.68
CA VAL A 188 11.01 -1.42 -28.82
C VAL A 188 11.49 0.03 -28.88
N GLU A 189 12.13 0.43 -29.97
CA GLU A 189 12.44 1.85 -30.20
C GLU A 189 11.17 2.58 -30.67
N PRO A 190 10.86 3.77 -30.11
CA PRO A 190 11.55 4.44 -29.00
C PRO A 190 11.25 3.78 -27.64
N SER A 191 12.23 3.78 -26.72
CA SER A 191 12.11 3.17 -25.39
C SER A 191 10.78 3.56 -24.74
N PRO A 192 9.94 2.60 -24.36
CA PRO A 192 8.63 2.89 -23.83
C PRO A 192 8.77 3.68 -22.52
N ARG A 193 8.12 4.84 -22.45
CA ARG A 193 8.01 5.59 -21.21
C ARG A 193 7.25 4.76 -20.19
N ASN A 194 7.63 4.85 -18.93
CA ASN A 194 6.81 4.29 -17.87
C ASN A 194 5.52 5.11 -17.77
N SER A 195 4.42 4.55 -18.29
CA SER A 195 3.12 5.21 -18.33
C SER A 195 2.59 5.57 -16.94
N TYR A 196 2.93 4.80 -15.91
CA TYR A 196 2.50 5.05 -14.54
C TYR A 196 3.27 6.21 -13.90
N ALA A 197 4.56 6.36 -14.23
CA ALA A 197 5.33 7.54 -13.81
C ALA A 197 4.79 8.81 -14.48
N GLU A 198 4.46 8.74 -15.78
CA GLU A 198 3.84 9.85 -16.51
C GLU A 198 2.46 10.21 -15.93
N GLU A 199 1.64 9.21 -15.58
CA GLU A 199 0.38 9.42 -14.88
C GLU A 199 0.56 10.13 -13.54
N MET A 200 1.52 9.71 -12.70
CA MET A 200 1.82 10.39 -11.43
C MET A 200 2.23 11.86 -11.62
N ILE A 201 3.01 12.15 -12.66
CA ILE A 201 3.40 13.53 -12.99
C ILE A 201 2.18 14.35 -13.40
N ASN A 202 1.33 13.78 -14.26
CA ASN A 202 0.11 14.45 -14.75
C ASN A 202 -0.92 14.68 -13.62
N GLU A 203 -1.00 13.77 -12.66
CA GLU A 203 -1.86 13.86 -11.49
C GLU A 203 -1.30 14.79 -10.39
N GLY A 204 -0.17 15.49 -10.64
CA GLY A 204 0.34 16.51 -9.74
C GLY A 204 0.91 15.98 -8.42
N VAL A 205 1.37 14.71 -8.38
CA VAL A 205 1.86 14.07 -7.14
C VAL A 205 2.98 14.89 -6.48
N MET A 206 3.96 15.38 -7.23
CA MET A 206 5.11 16.09 -6.66
C MET A 206 4.76 17.45 -6.03
N PRO A 207 3.98 18.33 -6.70
CA PRO A 207 3.46 19.56 -6.07
C PRO A 207 2.75 19.31 -4.73
N GLU A 208 1.85 18.33 -4.67
CA GLU A 208 1.10 18.01 -3.45
C GLU A 208 2.01 17.47 -2.34
N LEU A 209 2.97 16.61 -2.67
CA LEU A 209 3.94 16.10 -1.69
C LEU A 209 4.85 17.21 -1.15
N ASN A 210 5.30 18.14 -2.00
CA ASN A 210 6.08 19.29 -1.55
C ASN A 210 5.29 20.15 -0.55
N TYR A 211 4.00 20.36 -0.82
CA TYR A 211 3.11 21.06 0.11
C TYR A 211 2.96 20.29 1.43
N LEU A 212 2.69 18.98 1.38
CA LEU A 212 2.55 18.14 2.58
C LEU A 212 3.83 18.05 3.40
N CYS A 213 5.01 17.96 2.76
CA CYS A 213 6.30 18.00 3.46
C CYS A 213 6.47 19.27 4.29
N LEU A 214 6.05 20.42 3.77
CA LEU A 214 6.08 21.70 4.51
C LEU A 214 5.07 21.74 5.66
N GLN A 215 3.94 21.04 5.56
CA GLN A 215 2.92 21.01 6.62
C GLN A 215 3.23 20.00 7.73
N ILE A 216 3.77 18.83 7.36
CA ILE A 216 4.01 17.71 8.29
C ILE A 216 5.37 17.84 8.97
N GLU A 217 6.36 18.46 8.33
CA GLU A 217 7.73 18.66 8.85
C GLU A 217 8.45 17.35 9.23
N SER A 218 8.08 16.22 8.60
CA SER A 218 8.67 14.90 8.85
C SER A 218 9.90 14.64 7.98
N GLN A 219 11.03 14.34 8.62
CA GLN A 219 12.27 13.95 7.93
C GLN A 219 12.12 12.64 7.15
N GLU A 220 11.39 11.68 7.71
CA GLU A 220 11.14 10.40 7.04
C GLU A 220 10.34 10.62 5.75
N LEU A 221 9.30 11.45 5.81
CA LEU A 221 8.49 11.78 4.64
C LEU A 221 9.33 12.48 3.57
N MET A 222 10.12 13.49 3.95
CA MET A 222 11.00 14.18 3.00
C MET A 222 11.95 13.22 2.28
N ALA A 223 12.60 12.30 3.02
CA ALA A 223 13.48 11.30 2.43
C ALA A 223 12.75 10.39 1.43
N GLN A 224 11.54 9.91 1.75
CA GLN A 224 10.76 9.08 0.82
C GLN A 224 10.29 9.86 -0.41
N VAL A 225 9.93 11.14 -0.26
CA VAL A 225 9.54 12.01 -1.37
C VAL A 225 10.71 12.27 -2.30
N GLU A 226 11.94 12.45 -1.78
CA GLU A 226 13.16 12.56 -2.58
C GLU A 226 13.42 11.29 -3.41
N LEU A 227 13.23 10.11 -2.82
CA LEU A 227 13.37 8.83 -3.53
C LEU A 227 12.34 8.69 -4.66
N LEU A 228 11.08 9.06 -4.39
CA LEU A 228 10.02 9.06 -5.41
C LEU A 228 10.32 10.05 -6.52
N HIS A 229 10.77 11.26 -6.20
CA HIS A 229 11.13 12.27 -7.18
C HIS A 229 12.25 11.77 -8.10
N ALA A 230 13.31 11.19 -7.53
CA ALA A 230 14.40 10.61 -8.30
C ALA A 230 13.92 9.48 -9.23
N ALA A 231 13.04 8.59 -8.74
CA ALA A 231 12.47 7.51 -9.54
C ALA A 231 11.60 8.03 -10.71
N LEU A 232 10.79 9.07 -10.48
CA LEU A 232 9.97 9.70 -11.53
C LEU A 232 10.85 10.37 -12.60
N LEU A 233 11.91 11.07 -12.20
CA LEU A 233 12.86 11.68 -13.13
C LEU A 233 13.63 10.63 -13.94
N ALA A 234 14.02 9.53 -13.30
CA ALA A 234 14.69 8.41 -13.98
C ALA A 234 13.79 7.72 -15.01
N SER A 235 12.47 7.83 -14.87
CA SER A 235 11.48 7.26 -15.80
C SER A 235 11.25 8.13 -17.05
N SER A 236 11.84 9.32 -17.12
CA SER A 236 11.71 10.27 -18.23
C SER A 236 12.67 9.93 -19.39
N PRO A 237 12.28 10.08 -20.67
CA PRO A 237 13.11 9.71 -21.83
C PRO A 237 14.44 10.48 -21.96
N MET A 238 14.65 11.57 -21.23
CA MET A 238 15.94 12.28 -21.24
C MET A 238 17.02 11.58 -20.38
N SER A 239 16.64 10.73 -19.43
CA SER A 239 17.58 10.01 -18.56
C SER A 239 18.09 8.70 -19.17
N SER A 240 17.33 8.09 -20.09
CA SER A 240 17.63 6.76 -20.66
C SER A 240 18.92 6.75 -21.50
N GLN A 241 19.25 7.86 -22.17
CA GLN A 241 20.55 8.02 -22.84
C GLN A 241 21.73 8.08 -21.86
N ALA A 242 21.54 8.70 -20.68
CA ALA A 242 22.58 8.80 -19.67
C ALA A 242 22.77 7.47 -18.89
N SER A 243 21.68 6.74 -18.62
CA SER A 243 21.73 5.43 -17.95
C SER A 243 22.39 4.36 -18.81
N GLY A 244 22.07 4.32 -20.11
CA GLY A 244 22.74 3.41 -21.06
C GLY A 244 24.24 3.66 -21.18
N LEU A 245 24.66 4.94 -21.15
CA LEU A 245 26.08 5.31 -21.12
C LEU A 245 26.72 4.94 -19.78
N ALA A 246 26.10 5.25 -18.63
CA ALA A 246 26.63 4.92 -17.31
C ALA A 246 26.84 3.41 -17.11
N SER A 247 25.87 2.59 -17.57
CA SER A 247 25.97 1.13 -17.58
C SER A 247 27.09 0.63 -18.48
N ALA A 248 27.29 1.23 -19.65
CA ALA A 248 28.41 0.91 -20.56
C ALA A 248 29.79 1.25 -19.98
N PHE A 249 29.87 2.17 -19.01
CA PHE A 249 31.09 2.52 -18.27
C PHE A 249 31.23 1.81 -16.91
N GLY A 250 30.34 0.85 -16.60
CA GLY A 250 30.39 0.12 -15.32
C GLY A 250 30.13 1.00 -14.10
N LEU A 251 29.52 2.17 -14.28
CA LEU A 251 29.12 3.03 -13.17
C LEU A 251 27.88 2.43 -12.51
N PRO A 252 27.78 2.44 -11.16
CA PRO A 252 26.62 1.94 -10.47
C PRO A 252 25.40 2.76 -10.90
N THR A 253 24.45 2.12 -11.58
CA THR A 253 23.09 2.64 -11.71
C THR A 253 22.53 2.83 -10.30
N PHE A 254 21.91 3.98 -10.02
CA PHE A 254 21.28 4.30 -8.74
C PHE A 254 20.16 3.29 -8.42
N GLY A 255 20.55 2.10 -7.95
CA GLY A 255 19.65 1.12 -7.37
C GLY A 255 19.35 1.58 -5.96
N ASN A 256 18.34 2.44 -5.81
CA ASN A 256 17.80 2.73 -4.49
C ASN A 256 17.33 1.40 -3.89
N GLN A 257 18.05 0.91 -2.87
CA GLN A 257 17.57 -0.21 -2.07
C GLN A 257 16.36 0.28 -1.28
N LEU A 258 15.18 0.08 -1.84
CA LEU A 258 13.93 0.28 -1.11
C LEU A 258 13.92 -0.67 0.09
N SER A 259 13.45 -0.17 1.24
CA SER A 259 13.26 -0.99 2.43
C SER A 259 12.42 -2.22 2.08
N GLY A 260 12.78 -3.36 2.67
CA GLY A 260 12.15 -4.66 2.41
C GLY A 260 10.63 -4.67 2.64
N PRO A 261 9.96 -5.77 2.27
CA PRO A 261 8.52 -5.92 2.49
C PRO A 261 8.17 -5.63 3.93
N ASN A 262 7.06 -4.93 4.14
CA ASN A 262 6.66 -4.64 5.50
C ASN A 262 6.14 -5.93 6.19
N VAL A 263 6.43 -6.03 7.48
CA VAL A 263 6.18 -7.20 8.33
C VAL A 263 4.68 -7.43 8.54
N ARG A 264 4.27 -8.71 8.68
CA ARG A 264 2.91 -9.11 9.10
C ARG A 264 2.54 -8.50 10.45
N ARG A 265 1.27 -8.15 10.65
CA ARG A 265 0.80 -7.36 11.80
C ARG A 265 -0.33 -8.06 12.57
N ILE A 266 -0.30 -7.96 13.90
CA ILE A 266 -1.27 -8.58 14.83
C ILE A 266 -2.25 -7.51 15.33
N VAL A 267 -3.47 -7.90 15.69
CA VAL A 267 -4.42 -7.02 16.40
C VAL A 267 -4.04 -6.98 17.88
N HIS A 268 -3.32 -5.95 18.32
CA HIS A 268 -3.17 -5.64 19.74
C HIS A 268 -4.20 -4.58 20.18
N GLY A 269 -4.73 -4.74 21.39
CA GLY A 269 -5.57 -3.73 22.02
C GLY A 269 -4.78 -2.43 22.26
N TYR A 270 -5.44 -1.30 22.03
CA TYR A 270 -5.03 0.10 22.21
C TYR A 270 -3.71 0.63 21.64
N GLU A 271 -2.79 -0.17 21.08
CA GLU A 271 -1.48 0.34 20.69
C GLU A 271 -1.08 -0.12 19.27
N ASP A 272 -1.36 0.74 18.27
CA ASP A 272 -0.79 0.63 16.92
C ASP A 272 0.63 1.22 16.92
N GLY A 273 1.53 0.54 17.64
CA GLY A 273 2.93 0.92 17.74
C GLY A 273 3.70 -0.07 18.58
N ASP A 274 3.94 -1.28 18.07
CA ASP A 274 5.13 -2.07 18.44
C ASP A 274 5.23 -3.40 17.67
N VAL A 275 5.55 -3.30 16.38
CA VAL A 275 6.18 -4.43 15.66
C VAL A 275 7.61 -4.68 16.19
N ARG A 276 8.22 -3.70 16.90
CA ARG A 276 9.58 -3.79 17.46
C ARG A 276 9.69 -4.65 18.72
N LEU A 277 8.61 -4.81 19.49
CA LEU A 277 8.65 -5.62 20.73
C LEU A 277 8.79 -7.13 20.47
N ILE A 278 8.40 -7.61 19.29
CA ILE A 278 8.56 -9.04 18.94
C ILE A 278 10.02 -9.33 18.58
N GLU A 279 10.72 -8.42 17.88
CA GLU A 279 12.15 -8.58 17.60
C GLU A 279 12.98 -8.53 18.89
N ASP A 280 12.65 -7.64 19.82
CA ASP A 280 13.34 -7.54 21.12
C ASP A 280 13.02 -8.73 22.05
N ALA A 281 11.80 -9.26 22.02
CA ALA A 281 11.43 -10.48 22.75
C ALA A 281 12.10 -11.74 22.18
N ILE A 282 12.25 -11.84 20.85
CA ILE A 282 12.93 -12.98 20.21
C ILE A 282 14.45 -12.92 20.43
N ASN A 283 15.04 -11.73 20.45
CA ASN A 283 16.47 -11.56 20.72
C ASN A 283 16.82 -11.80 22.20
N SER A 284 15.94 -11.46 23.14
CA SER A 284 16.13 -11.77 24.56
C SER A 284 15.99 -13.26 24.90
N ILE A 285 15.24 -14.04 24.12
CA ILE A 285 15.15 -15.50 24.27
C ILE A 285 16.44 -16.20 23.78
N LYS A 286 17.16 -15.63 22.81
CA LYS A 286 18.41 -16.22 22.28
C LYS A 286 19.64 -16.02 23.18
N ILE A 287 19.57 -15.15 24.19
CA ILE A 287 20.68 -14.85 25.11
C ILE A 287 20.60 -15.71 26.40
N GLY A 288 19.55 -16.53 26.56
CA GLY A 288 19.32 -17.37 27.75
C GLY A 288 19.92 -18.78 27.74
N HIS A 289 20.82 -19.11 26.80
CA HIS A 289 21.55 -20.39 26.80
C HIS A 289 23.05 -20.17 26.75
N SER A 290 23.61 -19.90 27.94
CA SER A 290 25.00 -20.18 28.31
C SER A 290 25.09 -20.30 29.82
#